data_AF-A0A0F9QRA5-F1
#
_entry.id   AF-A0A0F9QRA5-F1
#
_cell.length_a   1.000
_cell.length_b   1.000
_cell.length_c   1.000
_cell.angle_alpha   90.00
_cell.angle_beta   90.00
_cell.angle_gamma   90.00
#
_symmetry.space_group_name_H-M   'P 1'
#
loop_
_entity.id
_entity.type
_entity.pdbx_description
1 polymer ?
#
loop_
_entity_poly.entity_id
_entity_poly.type
_entity_poly.pdbx_seq_one_letter_code
_entity_poly.pdbx_strand_id
1 'polypeptide(L)' 'MIKKKCKYCPKEIEGHTENQVQHLMNQHLISKHSDKIDLKEKE' A
#
# COMPACT_ATOMS: atom_id res chain seq x y z
N MET A 1 -3.61 -17.33 -2.52
CA MET A 1 -3.36 -15.97 -3.05
C MET A 1 -3.99 -15.00 -2.09
N ILE A 2 -3.26 -13.98 -1.66
CA ILE A 2 -3.72 -12.98 -0.70
C ILE A 2 -4.07 -11.73 -1.49
N LYS A 3 -5.27 -11.20 -1.28
CA LYS A 3 -5.74 -9.95 -1.89
C LYS A 3 -5.93 -8.90 -0.80
N LYS A 4 -5.41 -7.70 -1.01
CA LYS A 4 -5.54 -6.58 -0.07
C LYS A 4 -5.95 -5.32 -0.81
N LYS A 5 -7.05 -4.72 -0.37
CA LYS A 5 -7.57 -3.47 -0.92
C LYS A 5 -6.87 -2.28 -0.28
N CYS A 6 -6.49 -1.31 -1.10
CA CYS A 6 -5.94 -0.04 -0.65
C CYS A 6 -6.96 0.72 0.20
N LYS A 7 -6.51 1.33 1.30
CA LYS A 7 -7.39 2.12 2.18
C LYS A 7 -7.76 3.49 1.59
N TYR A 8 -6.95 3.99 0.65
CA TYR A 8 -7.07 5.35 0.13
C TYR A 8 -7.58 5.42 -1.30
N CYS A 9 -7.76 4.27 -1.97
CA CYS A 9 -8.29 4.19 -3.33
C CYS A 9 -8.92 2.80 -3.58
N PRO A 10 -9.71 2.63 -4.64
CA PRO A 10 -10.34 1.34 -4.96
C PRO A 10 -9.36 0.29 -5.53
N LYS A 11 -8.05 0.55 -5.55
CA LYS A 11 -7.04 -0.38 -6.05
C LYS A 11 -6.93 -1.60 -5.12
N GLU A 12 -6.86 -2.79 -5.71
CA GLU A 12 -6.58 -4.03 -5.01
C GLU A 12 -5.23 -4.59 -5.43
N ILE A 13 -4.49 -5.12 -4.47
CA ILE A 13 -3.17 -5.74 -4.68
C ILE A 13 -3.27 -7.21 -4.34
N GLU A 14 -2.81 -8.03 -5.27
CA GLU A 14 -2.82 -9.49 -5.17
C GLU A 14 -1.39 -10.00 -5.14
N GLY A 15 -1.14 -11.02 -4.31
CA GLY A 15 0.18 -11.63 -4.19
C GLY A 15 0.11 -13.04 -3.59
N HIS A 16 1.25 -13.74 -3.62
CA HIS A 16 1.35 -15.11 -3.13
C HIS A 16 1.68 -15.19 -1.64
N THR A 17 2.36 -14.18 -1.10
CA THR A 17 2.75 -14.07 0.31
C THR A 17 2.37 -12.72 0.88
N GLU A 18 2.17 -12.64 2.21
CA GLU A 18 1.85 -11.38 2.87
C GLU A 18 2.94 -10.33 2.66
N ASN A 19 4.22 -10.72 2.74
CA ASN A 19 5.34 -9.81 2.51
C ASN A 19 5.31 -9.19 1.11
N GLN A 20 4.98 -9.97 0.08
CA GLN A 20 4.86 -9.46 -1.28
C GLN A 20 3.70 -8.47 -1.38
N VAL A 21 2.54 -8.79 -0.82
CA VAL A 21 1.37 -7.91 -0.83
C VAL A 21 1.65 -6.62 -0.06
N GLN A 22 2.31 -6.68 1.09
CA GLN A 22 2.69 -5.52 1.88
C GLN A 22 3.72 -4.65 1.15
N HIS A 23 4.73 -5.25 0.52
CA HIS A 23 5.72 -4.51 -0.25
C HIS A 23 5.07 -3.75 -1.42
N LEU A 24 4.24 -4.44 -2.20
CA LEU A 24 3.49 -3.85 -3.32
C LEU A 24 2.52 -2.76 -2.85
N MET A 25 1.86 -2.98 -1.70
CA MET A 25 0.99 -2.00 -1.06
C MET A 25 1.76 -0.77 -0.62
N ASN A 26 2.89 -0.91 0.05
CA ASN A 26 3.73 0.22 0.44
C ASN A 26 4.23 0.99 -0.78
N GLN A 27 4.73 0.31 -1.82
CA GLN A 27 5.15 0.97 -3.05
C GLN A 27 3.99 1.72 -3.71
N HIS A 28 2.79 1.13 -3.75
CA HIS A 28 1.60 1.78 -4.26
C HIS A 28 1.20 3.01 -3.44
N LEU A 29 1.21 2.89 -2.11
CA LEU A 29 0.92 4.00 -1.21
C LEU A 29 1.95 5.11 -1.38
N ILE A 30 3.24 4.82 -1.49
CA ILE A 30 4.30 5.83 -1.71
C ILE A 30 4.12 6.50 -3.09
N SER A 31 3.83 5.72 -4.14
CA SER A 31 3.76 6.27 -5.50
C SER A 31 2.45 7.02 -5.81
N LYS A 32 1.32 6.59 -5.24
CA LYS A 32 -0.02 7.14 -5.53
C LYS A 32 -0.65 7.92 -4.38
N HIS A 33 -0.14 7.73 -3.18
CA HIS A 33 -0.61 8.35 -1.96
C HIS A 33 0.58 8.92 -1.15
N SER A 34 1.66 9.33 -1.82
CA SER A 34 2.81 10.01 -1.19
C SER A 34 2.34 11.13 -0.26
N ASP A 35 1.42 11.94 -0.76
CA ASP A 35 0.77 13.06 -0.06
C ASP A 35 0.09 12.64 1.26
N LYS A 36 -0.38 11.39 1.36
CA LYS A 36 -1.02 10.84 2.57
C LYS A 36 -0.05 10.08 3.48
N ILE A 37 1.12 9.67 2.97
CA ILE A 37 2.16 9.00 3.78
C ILE A 37 3.04 10.04 4.48
N ASP A 38 3.38 11.14 3.81
CA ASP A 38 4.32 12.18 4.28
C ASP A 38 3.92 12.79 5.64
N LEU A 39 2.63 12.73 5.98
CA LEU A 39 2.07 13.22 7.25
C LEU A 39 2.43 12.38 8.49
N LYS A 40 3.15 11.25 8.36
CA LYS A 40 3.35 10.29 9.48
C LYS A 40 4.80 10.14 9.99
N GLU A 41 5.78 10.83 9.41
CA GLU A 41 7.18 10.82 9.86
C GLU A 41 7.63 12.16 10.48
N LYS A 42 6.71 12.89 11.12
CA LYS A 42 7.03 14.06 11.95
C LYS A 42 6.37 13.96 13.33
N GLU A 43 6.64 12.90 14.08
CA GLU A 43 6.47 12.86 15.54
C GLU A 43 7.61 12.07 16.18
#